data_AF-A0A662YLV5-F1
#
_entry.id   AF-A0A662YLV5-F1
#
_cell.length_a   1.000
_cell.length_b   1.000
_cell.length_c   1.000
_cell.angle_alpha   90.00
_cell.angle_beta   90.00
_cell.angle_gamma   90.00
#
_symmetry.space_group_name_H-M   'P 1'
#
loop_
_entity.id
_entity.type
_entity.pdbx_description
1 polymer ?
#
loop_
_entity_poly.entity_id
_entity_poly.type
_entity_poly.pdbx_seq_one_letter_code
_entity_poly.pdbx_strand_id
1 'polypeptide(L)'
;QSNLPQSNSSNELSTAATLPLIIRERDTEYQLHRIILFDRLLKGDIQAKYDATDKDTPIPTDRQGHVKFRRVLKAWVVSHPDLVYWQALANACMSAFIPKYLYNFFLKDNSHVIQEYLTVFSQIIAFHDPELSNHLNEIGFIPDLYAIPWFLTMFTHVFPLHKIFHLWDTLLLGNSSFPFCIGVAILQQLRDRLLANGFNECILLFSDLPEIDIERCVRESINLFCWTPKSATYRQHAQPPRPANDNNGFNKTSSYYCTDYQELPKTDLSREPVRLSDLKAEVSPRISAEDLISLCELTGLSHSKTPTKKTKSSKPKILVVDIRSGEDFNRGHISDSINIPYSTAFGPEGELVQCGAMTTLQSFKGRVIVVVSHAVKSAAIFAEHLVKVCYPRVCILDGGINKMKPTGLLTVPSPQI
;
A
#
# COMPACT_ATOMS: atom_id res chain seq x y z
N GLN A 1 -40.92 60.54 -14.80
CA GLN A 1 -40.66 59.51 -15.83
C GLN A 1 -39.17 59.29 -15.92
N SER A 2 -38.68 58.13 -15.45
CA SER A 2 -37.55 57.37 -16.03
C SER A 2 -37.28 56.16 -15.12
N ASN A 3 -37.79 55.00 -15.54
CA ASN A 3 -37.52 53.70 -14.94
C ASN A 3 -36.08 53.26 -15.24
N LEU A 4 -35.36 52.77 -14.23
CA LEU A 4 -34.14 51.97 -14.39
C LEU A 4 -34.30 50.68 -13.55
N PRO A 5 -33.94 49.50 -14.08
CA PRO A 5 -34.26 48.21 -13.47
C PRO A 5 -33.33 47.87 -12.29
N GLN A 6 -33.88 47.30 -11.23
CA GLN A 6 -33.11 46.69 -10.14
C GLN A 6 -32.42 45.42 -10.66
N SER A 7 -31.09 45.38 -10.62
CA SER A 7 -30.29 44.19 -10.98
C SER A 7 -30.15 43.23 -9.78
N ASN A 8 -30.62 42.00 -9.94
CA ASN A 8 -30.54 40.87 -9.00
C ASN A 8 -29.10 40.29 -8.89
N SER A 9 -28.11 41.07 -8.43
CA SER A 9 -26.71 40.60 -8.38
C SER A 9 -26.43 39.52 -7.32
N SER A 10 -27.29 39.34 -6.32
CA SER A 10 -27.06 38.38 -5.23
C SER A 10 -27.42 36.93 -5.55
N ASN A 11 -28.24 36.67 -6.59
CA ASN A 11 -28.62 35.31 -6.97
C ASN A 11 -27.66 34.66 -8.00
N GLU A 12 -26.94 35.47 -8.79
CA GLU A 12 -26.03 34.96 -9.84
C GLU A 12 -24.74 34.33 -9.27
N LEU A 13 -24.26 34.83 -8.12
CA LEU A 13 -23.07 34.33 -7.42
C LEU A 13 -23.19 32.85 -6.99
N SER A 14 -24.39 32.37 -6.63
CA SER A 14 -24.57 30.97 -6.22
C SER A 14 -24.57 30.01 -7.41
N THR A 15 -25.05 30.47 -8.56
CA THR A 15 -25.11 29.70 -9.82
C THR A 15 -23.76 29.59 -10.52
N ALA A 16 -22.86 30.55 -10.37
CA ALA A 16 -21.51 30.47 -10.95
C ALA A 16 -20.63 29.41 -10.28
N ALA A 17 -20.83 29.16 -8.98
CA ALA A 17 -20.06 28.19 -8.21
C ALA A 17 -20.29 26.71 -8.64
N THR A 18 -21.40 26.44 -9.33
CA THR A 18 -21.80 25.09 -9.79
C THR A 18 -21.38 24.76 -11.23
N LEU A 19 -20.84 25.73 -11.99
CA LEU A 19 -20.43 25.54 -13.38
C LEU A 19 -19.09 24.77 -13.52
N PRO A 20 -18.78 24.10 -14.63
CA PRO A 20 -17.47 23.49 -14.86
C PRO A 20 -16.31 24.50 -14.79
N LEU A 21 -15.14 24.08 -14.26
CA LEU A 21 -13.96 24.94 -14.02
C LEU A 21 -13.53 25.75 -15.27
N ILE A 22 -13.56 25.13 -16.44
CA ILE A 22 -13.20 25.76 -17.72
C ILE A 22 -14.09 26.94 -18.10
N ILE A 23 -15.35 26.94 -17.64
CA ILE A 23 -16.31 28.01 -17.90
C ILE A 23 -16.11 29.15 -16.89
N ARG A 24 -15.82 28.81 -15.62
CA ARG A 24 -15.51 29.78 -14.56
C ARG A 24 -14.25 30.59 -14.86
N GLU A 25 -13.24 30.00 -15.50
CA GLU A 25 -12.00 30.72 -15.83
C GLU A 25 -12.17 31.85 -16.87
N ARG A 26 -13.28 31.89 -17.62
CA ARG A 26 -13.56 33.00 -18.55
C ARG A 26 -14.37 34.14 -17.92
N ASP A 27 -14.82 33.95 -16.67
CA ASP A 27 -15.59 34.93 -15.92
C ASP A 27 -14.65 35.91 -15.21
N THR A 28 -14.77 37.20 -15.55
CA THR A 28 -13.96 38.28 -15.01
C THR A 28 -14.10 38.44 -13.48
N GLU A 29 -15.29 38.16 -12.92
CA GLU A 29 -15.49 38.20 -11.47
C GLU A 29 -14.82 37.02 -10.77
N TYR A 30 -14.87 35.83 -11.37
CA TYR A 30 -14.11 34.67 -10.89
C TYR A 30 -12.59 34.93 -10.95
N GLN A 31 -12.12 35.61 -11.99
CA GLN A 31 -10.72 36.04 -12.11
C GLN A 31 -10.32 37.02 -11.00
N LEU A 32 -11.18 37.98 -10.66
CA LEU A 32 -10.93 38.93 -9.58
C LEU A 32 -10.91 38.23 -8.20
N HIS A 33 -11.84 37.30 -7.96
CA HIS A 33 -11.87 36.48 -6.75
C HIS A 33 -10.63 35.61 -6.62
N ARG A 34 -10.15 35.04 -7.73
CA ARG A 34 -8.91 34.27 -7.82
C ARG A 34 -7.69 35.13 -7.50
N ILE A 35 -7.60 36.35 -8.03
CA ILE A 35 -6.51 37.30 -7.72
C ILE A 35 -6.50 37.67 -6.23
N ILE A 36 -7.65 37.90 -5.62
CA ILE A 36 -7.77 38.20 -4.19
C ILE A 36 -7.38 36.98 -3.32
N LEU A 37 -7.75 35.77 -3.74
CA LEU A 37 -7.31 34.53 -3.09
C LEU A 37 -5.79 34.30 -3.25
N PHE A 38 -5.22 34.57 -4.42
CA PHE A 38 -3.77 34.51 -4.67
C PHE A 38 -3.02 35.56 -3.84
N ASP A 39 -3.51 36.79 -3.74
CA ASP A 39 -2.93 37.84 -2.89
C ASP A 39 -3.00 37.44 -1.40
N ARG A 40 -4.08 36.81 -0.95
CA ARG A 40 -4.20 36.26 0.41
C ARG A 40 -3.31 35.06 0.66
N LEU A 41 -3.07 34.20 -0.34
CA LEU A 41 -2.17 33.05 -0.24
C LEU A 41 -0.69 33.48 -0.25
N LEU A 42 -0.35 34.52 -1.02
CA LEU A 42 0.98 35.11 -1.11
C LEU A 42 1.30 36.00 0.11
N LYS A 43 0.30 36.69 0.66
CA LYS A 43 0.41 37.40 1.95
C LYS A 43 0.33 36.45 3.16
N GLY A 44 -0.19 35.24 2.96
CA GLY A 44 -0.27 34.17 3.95
C GLY A 44 1.05 33.42 4.11
N ASP A 45 2.02 34.04 4.76
CA ASP A 45 3.06 33.43 5.61
C ASP A 45 3.85 32.20 5.11
N ILE A 46 4.05 32.04 3.79
CA ILE A 46 4.96 31.00 3.26
C ILE A 46 6.42 31.41 3.47
N GLN A 47 6.75 32.70 3.34
CA GLN A 47 8.13 33.18 3.47
C GLN A 47 8.65 33.09 4.91
N ALA A 48 7.86 33.50 5.91
CA ALA A 48 8.31 33.40 7.31
C ALA A 48 8.32 31.95 7.81
N LYS A 49 7.42 31.06 7.33
CA LYS A 49 7.50 29.62 7.60
C LYS A 49 8.73 28.97 6.97
N TYR A 50 9.11 29.37 5.75
CA TYR A 50 10.33 28.89 5.09
C TYR A 50 11.59 29.36 5.82
N ASP A 51 11.65 30.65 6.18
CA ASP A 51 12.78 31.26 6.91
C ASP A 51 12.86 30.76 8.38
N ALA A 52 11.75 30.32 8.96
CA ALA A 52 11.71 29.66 10.27
C ALA A 52 12.17 28.19 10.20
N THR A 53 11.85 27.47 9.11
CA THR A 53 12.25 26.06 8.92
C THR A 53 13.74 25.94 8.52
N ASP A 54 14.30 26.94 7.83
CA ASP A 54 15.72 27.00 7.38
C ASP A 54 16.74 27.23 8.51
N LYS A 55 16.30 27.54 9.74
CA LYS A 55 17.21 27.72 10.89
C LYS A 55 17.70 26.43 11.53
N ASP A 56 17.06 25.29 11.24
CA ASP A 56 17.29 24.02 11.97
C ASP A 56 17.98 22.90 11.17
N THR A 57 18.40 23.14 9.91
CA THR A 57 19.02 22.09 9.07
C THR A 57 20.54 22.31 8.87
N PRO A 58 21.45 21.38 9.29
CA PRO A 58 22.89 21.70 9.40
C PRO A 58 23.77 21.42 8.17
N ILE A 59 23.25 21.10 6.97
CA ILE A 59 24.09 20.55 5.89
C ILE A 59 24.10 21.43 4.62
N PRO A 60 25.27 21.97 4.20
CA PRO A 60 25.40 22.90 3.06
C PRO A 60 25.06 22.34 1.67
N THR A 61 25.03 21.01 1.49
CA THR A 61 24.83 20.34 0.19
C THR A 61 23.42 20.50 -0.36
N ASP A 62 22.43 20.70 0.52
CA ASP A 62 21.01 20.85 0.18
C ASP A 62 20.70 22.23 -0.44
N ARG A 63 21.43 23.27 0.00
CA ARG A 63 21.27 24.66 -0.46
C ARG A 63 21.58 24.81 -1.96
N GLN A 64 22.60 24.14 -2.48
CA GLN A 64 22.96 24.28 -3.89
C GLN A 64 21.97 23.57 -4.83
N GLY A 65 21.44 22.41 -4.43
CA GLY A 65 20.42 21.68 -5.20
C GLY A 65 19.12 22.45 -5.30
N HIS A 66 18.60 22.94 -4.16
CA HIS A 66 17.40 23.75 -4.12
C HIS A 66 17.54 25.09 -4.85
N VAL A 67 18.69 25.76 -4.75
CA VAL A 67 18.95 27.01 -5.48
C VAL A 67 19.05 26.77 -6.99
N LYS A 68 19.70 25.68 -7.43
CA LYS A 68 19.78 25.30 -8.85
C LYS A 68 18.42 24.94 -9.41
N PHE A 69 17.65 24.11 -8.71
CA PHE A 69 16.27 23.77 -9.09
C PHE A 69 15.42 25.02 -9.15
N ARG A 70 15.40 25.85 -8.11
CA ARG A 70 14.68 27.14 -8.08
C ARG A 70 15.10 28.06 -9.23
N ARG A 71 16.39 28.10 -9.61
CA ARG A 71 16.87 28.87 -10.76
C ARG A 71 16.31 28.36 -12.07
N VAL A 72 16.31 27.04 -12.27
CA VAL A 72 15.71 26.39 -13.46
C VAL A 72 14.22 26.66 -13.53
N LEU A 73 13.50 26.52 -12.41
CA LEU A 73 12.06 26.81 -12.36
C LEU A 73 11.78 28.30 -12.65
N LYS A 74 12.58 29.23 -12.10
CA LYS A 74 12.45 30.66 -12.38
C LYS A 74 12.75 31.01 -13.84
N ALA A 75 13.81 30.44 -14.42
CA ALA A 75 14.17 30.66 -15.81
C ALA A 75 13.09 30.13 -16.78
N TRP A 76 12.46 29.01 -16.43
CA TRP A 76 11.37 28.43 -17.21
C TRP A 76 10.10 29.28 -17.15
N VAL A 77 9.71 29.81 -15.97
CA VAL A 77 8.58 30.75 -15.81
C VAL A 77 8.78 32.02 -16.65
N VAL A 78 10.00 32.56 -16.67
CA VAL A 78 10.32 33.77 -17.44
C VAL A 78 10.28 33.53 -18.95
N SER A 79 10.59 32.31 -19.40
CA SER A 79 10.57 31.93 -20.83
C SER A 79 9.20 31.45 -21.32
N HIS A 80 8.25 31.20 -20.42
CA HIS A 80 6.88 30.77 -20.74
C HIS A 80 5.85 31.65 -19.98
N PRO A 81 5.80 32.97 -20.27
CA PRO A 81 4.98 33.94 -19.53
C PRO A 81 3.47 33.67 -19.60
N ASP A 82 3.03 32.87 -20.57
CA ASP A 82 1.63 32.46 -20.76
C ASP A 82 1.21 31.30 -19.83
N LEU A 83 2.17 30.69 -19.10
CA LEU A 83 1.96 29.53 -18.21
C LEU A 83 2.26 29.90 -16.75
N VAL A 84 1.24 30.41 -16.05
CA VAL A 84 1.35 31.00 -14.68
C VAL A 84 1.16 29.97 -13.54
N TYR A 85 0.59 28.80 -13.82
CA TYR A 85 0.00 27.92 -12.79
C TYR A 85 0.94 26.86 -12.17
N TRP A 86 2.05 26.56 -12.82
CA TRP A 86 2.73 25.28 -12.61
C TRP A 86 3.59 25.18 -11.34
N GLN A 87 4.14 26.27 -10.79
CA GLN A 87 4.88 26.23 -9.52
C GLN A 87 3.94 26.01 -8.32
N ALA A 88 2.79 26.68 -8.30
CA ALA A 88 1.77 26.46 -7.28
C ALA A 88 1.13 25.08 -7.44
N LEU A 89 0.89 24.64 -8.68
CA LEU A 89 0.41 23.28 -8.98
C LEU A 89 1.43 22.22 -8.57
N ALA A 90 2.71 22.38 -8.90
CA ALA A 90 3.76 21.47 -8.48
C ALA A 90 3.85 21.40 -6.96
N ASN A 91 3.78 22.54 -6.25
CA ASN A 91 3.74 22.56 -4.80
C ASN A 91 2.48 21.87 -4.23
N ALA A 92 1.31 22.09 -4.82
CA ALA A 92 0.06 21.44 -4.42
C ALA A 92 0.09 19.92 -4.67
N CYS A 93 0.57 19.49 -5.84
CA CYS A 93 0.79 18.09 -6.19
C CYS A 93 1.76 17.43 -5.22
N MET A 94 2.91 18.06 -4.92
CA MET A 94 3.89 17.53 -3.97
C MET A 94 3.33 17.48 -2.54
N SER A 95 2.54 18.48 -2.12
CA SER A 95 1.87 18.51 -0.81
C SER A 95 0.80 17.42 -0.64
N ALA A 96 0.26 16.87 -1.73
CA ALA A 96 -0.60 15.70 -1.71
C ALA A 96 0.18 14.38 -1.87
N PHE A 97 1.22 14.38 -2.71
CA PHE A 97 2.00 13.21 -3.07
C PHE A 97 2.91 12.73 -1.93
N ILE A 98 3.68 13.64 -1.32
CA ILE A 98 4.63 13.28 -0.26
C ILE A 98 3.91 12.63 0.92
N PRO A 99 2.84 13.20 1.49
CA PRO A 99 2.17 12.55 2.61
C PRO A 99 1.57 11.19 2.23
N LYS A 100 1.12 11.00 0.99
CA LYS A 100 0.54 9.71 0.56
C LYS A 100 1.59 8.61 0.43
N TYR A 101 2.71 8.87 -0.26
CA TYR A 101 3.67 7.82 -0.63
C TYR A 101 4.98 7.85 0.15
N LEU A 102 5.37 9.01 0.67
CA LEU A 102 6.68 9.30 1.24
C LEU A 102 6.58 9.91 2.65
N TYR A 103 5.50 9.60 3.38
CA TYR A 103 5.28 10.10 4.72
C TYR A 103 6.47 9.77 5.63
N ASN A 104 7.07 10.82 6.22
CA ASN A 104 8.26 10.74 7.08
C ASN A 104 9.54 10.16 6.42
N PHE A 105 9.59 9.94 5.11
CA PHE A 105 10.79 9.46 4.43
C PHE A 105 11.94 10.48 4.45
N PHE A 106 11.63 11.76 4.58
CA PHE A 106 12.63 12.85 4.52
C PHE A 106 12.94 13.45 5.90
N LEU A 107 12.57 12.78 6.99
CA LEU A 107 12.98 13.19 8.33
C LEU A 107 14.50 13.06 8.50
N LYS A 108 15.07 13.88 9.40
CA LYS A 108 16.49 13.82 9.76
C LYS A 108 16.89 12.46 10.31
N ASP A 109 16.03 11.83 11.10
CA ASP A 109 16.10 10.40 11.42
C ASP A 109 14.87 9.70 10.82
N ASN A 110 15.07 9.05 9.68
CA ASN A 110 14.07 8.30 8.93
C ASN A 110 14.37 6.78 8.94
N SER A 111 15.38 6.34 9.69
CA SER A 111 15.92 4.98 9.63
C SER A 111 14.85 3.93 9.94
N HIS A 112 14.02 4.18 10.96
CA HIS A 112 12.92 3.30 11.36
C HIS A 112 11.81 3.23 10.31
N VAL A 113 11.52 4.34 9.62
CA VAL A 113 10.51 4.42 8.54
C VAL A 113 10.97 3.60 7.34
N ILE A 114 12.21 3.80 6.90
CA ILE A 114 12.78 3.10 5.75
C ILE A 114 12.91 1.61 6.05
N GLN A 115 13.42 1.23 7.23
CA GLN A 115 13.57 -0.16 7.60
C GLN A 115 12.22 -0.88 7.71
N GLU A 116 11.18 -0.26 8.29
CA GLU A 116 9.83 -0.84 8.27
C GLU A 116 9.34 -1.02 6.82
N TYR A 117 9.48 0.02 5.98
CA TYR A 117 9.00 -0.02 4.60
C TYR A 117 9.67 -1.13 3.78
N LEU A 118 10.98 -1.29 3.89
CA LEU A 118 11.74 -2.33 3.20
C LEU A 118 11.44 -3.73 3.76
N THR A 119 11.20 -3.84 5.07
CA THR A 119 10.79 -5.11 5.68
C THR A 119 9.42 -5.55 5.15
N VAL A 120 8.45 -4.63 5.08
CA VAL A 120 7.13 -4.90 4.46
C VAL A 120 7.32 -5.27 3.00
N PHE A 121 8.17 -4.56 2.25
CA PHE A 121 8.44 -4.91 0.86
C PHE A 121 9.01 -6.34 0.72
N SER A 122 9.95 -6.74 1.58
CA SER A 122 10.48 -8.11 1.64
C SER A 122 9.38 -9.15 1.84
N GLN A 123 8.47 -8.92 2.79
CA GLN A 123 7.32 -9.79 3.03
C GLN A 123 6.36 -9.87 1.83
N ILE A 124 6.20 -8.76 1.09
CA ILE A 124 5.36 -8.73 -0.13
C ILE A 124 6.04 -9.47 -1.29
N ILE A 125 7.38 -9.47 -1.39
CA ILE A 125 8.11 -10.34 -2.33
C ILE A 125 7.83 -11.81 -1.97
N ALA A 126 8.03 -12.20 -0.71
CA ALA A 126 7.75 -13.56 -0.24
C ALA A 126 6.29 -14.00 -0.46
N PHE A 127 5.35 -13.06 -0.27
CA PHE A 127 3.92 -13.31 -0.49
C PHE A 127 3.59 -13.59 -1.97
N HIS A 128 4.26 -12.96 -2.93
CA HIS A 128 3.92 -13.12 -4.35
C HIS A 128 4.84 -14.08 -5.12
N ASP A 129 6.13 -14.11 -4.79
CA ASP A 129 7.13 -14.96 -5.41
C ASP A 129 8.06 -15.56 -4.33
N PRO A 130 7.59 -16.62 -3.63
CA PRO A 130 8.34 -17.23 -2.54
C PRO A 130 9.66 -17.86 -3.01
N GLU A 131 9.70 -18.42 -4.22
CA GLU A 131 10.92 -19.01 -4.78
C GLU A 131 12.01 -17.94 -4.97
N LEU A 132 11.65 -16.81 -5.58
CA LEU A 132 12.55 -15.67 -5.70
C LEU A 132 12.96 -15.13 -4.33
N SER A 133 12.00 -14.98 -3.41
CA SER A 133 12.31 -14.49 -2.06
C SER A 133 13.28 -15.39 -1.32
N ASN A 134 13.11 -16.72 -1.40
CA ASN A 134 14.00 -17.68 -0.74
C ASN A 134 15.42 -17.57 -1.31
N HIS A 135 15.56 -17.58 -2.64
CA HIS A 135 16.85 -17.42 -3.30
C HIS A 135 17.55 -16.12 -2.91
N LEU A 136 16.85 -14.98 -2.97
CA LEU A 136 17.42 -13.68 -2.62
C LEU A 136 17.88 -13.63 -1.15
N ASN A 137 17.11 -14.23 -0.23
CA ASN A 137 17.48 -14.32 1.17
C ASN A 137 18.70 -15.25 1.38
N GLU A 138 18.76 -16.39 0.68
CA GLU A 138 19.87 -17.34 0.75
C GLU A 138 21.20 -16.73 0.31
N ILE A 139 21.18 -15.91 -0.75
CA ILE A 139 22.38 -15.20 -1.23
C ILE A 139 22.65 -13.89 -0.48
N GLY A 140 21.80 -13.50 0.47
CA GLY A 140 21.93 -12.26 1.24
C GLY A 140 21.66 -10.98 0.44
N PHE A 141 20.95 -11.07 -0.69
CA PHE A 141 20.62 -9.93 -1.55
C PHE A 141 19.28 -9.30 -1.14
N ILE A 142 19.31 -8.53 -0.06
CA ILE A 142 18.12 -7.94 0.58
C ILE A 142 17.69 -6.60 -0.04
N PRO A 143 16.41 -6.18 0.09
CA PRO A 143 15.91 -4.93 -0.50
C PRO A 143 16.65 -3.65 -0.11
N ASP A 144 17.25 -3.59 1.07
CA ASP A 144 18.07 -2.47 1.54
C ASP A 144 19.19 -2.08 0.57
N LEU A 145 19.67 -3.02 -0.24
CA LEU A 145 20.76 -2.81 -1.19
C LEU A 145 20.33 -2.12 -2.49
N TYR A 146 19.07 -2.27 -2.90
CA TYR A 146 18.62 -1.84 -4.24
C TYR A 146 17.33 -1.03 -4.27
N ALA A 147 16.42 -1.18 -3.30
CA ALA A 147 15.06 -0.65 -3.37
C ALA A 147 14.89 0.75 -2.76
N ILE A 148 15.85 1.21 -1.94
CA ILE A 148 15.83 2.57 -1.36
C ILE A 148 15.62 3.66 -2.43
N PRO A 149 16.42 3.74 -3.51
CA PRO A 149 16.23 4.77 -4.55
C PRO A 149 14.91 4.61 -5.30
N TRP A 150 14.40 3.38 -5.44
CA TRP A 150 13.11 3.13 -6.09
C TRP A 150 11.99 3.81 -5.33
N PHE A 151 11.92 3.61 -4.02
CA PHE A 151 10.85 4.17 -3.21
C PHE A 151 11.06 5.66 -2.93
N LEU A 152 12.27 6.11 -2.58
CA LEU A 152 12.53 7.54 -2.32
C LEU A 152 12.17 8.45 -3.49
N THR A 153 12.34 7.97 -4.72
CA THR A 153 12.07 8.73 -5.94
C THR A 153 10.78 8.30 -6.64
N MET A 154 10.05 7.35 -6.07
CA MET A 154 8.87 6.71 -6.69
C MET A 154 9.16 6.33 -8.14
N PHE A 155 10.29 5.63 -8.32
CA PHE A 155 10.85 5.09 -9.56
C PHE A 155 11.37 6.13 -10.57
N THR A 156 11.19 7.44 -10.34
CA THR A 156 11.57 8.49 -11.31
C THR A 156 13.06 8.55 -11.64
N HIS A 157 13.93 8.15 -10.73
CA HIS A 157 15.37 8.06 -10.99
C HIS A 157 15.74 6.80 -11.77
N VAL A 158 14.88 5.78 -11.79
CA VAL A 158 15.15 4.47 -12.37
C VAL A 158 14.82 4.44 -13.86
N PHE A 159 13.72 5.09 -14.26
CA PHE A 159 13.24 5.04 -15.64
C PHE A 159 13.24 6.41 -16.33
N PRO A 160 13.40 6.46 -17.66
CA PRO A 160 13.27 7.68 -18.43
C PRO A 160 11.83 8.24 -18.35
N LEU A 161 11.69 9.55 -18.56
CA LEU A 161 10.46 10.30 -18.29
C LEU A 161 9.20 9.72 -18.98
N HIS A 162 9.31 9.28 -20.24
CA HIS A 162 8.18 8.72 -20.99
C HIS A 162 7.64 7.41 -20.37
N LYS A 163 8.53 6.59 -19.81
CA LYS A 163 8.17 5.36 -19.08
C LYS A 163 7.51 5.70 -17.73
N ILE A 164 8.05 6.72 -17.06
CA ILE A 164 7.53 7.18 -15.77
C ILE A 164 6.10 7.71 -15.88
N PHE A 165 5.77 8.49 -16.91
CA PHE A 165 4.40 8.99 -17.06
C PHE A 165 3.38 7.86 -17.14
N HIS A 166 3.65 6.85 -17.96
CA HIS A 166 2.75 5.70 -18.08
C HIS A 166 2.62 4.91 -16.77
N LEU A 167 3.73 4.71 -16.06
CA LEU A 167 3.71 4.07 -14.74
C LEU A 167 2.93 4.90 -13.71
N TRP A 168 3.12 6.21 -13.71
CA TRP A 168 2.54 7.14 -12.75
C TRP A 168 1.04 7.34 -12.94
N ASP A 169 0.53 7.22 -14.17
CA ASP A 169 -0.91 7.23 -14.44
C ASP A 169 -1.66 6.19 -13.60
N THR A 170 -1.05 5.01 -13.41
CA THR A 170 -1.62 3.96 -12.56
C THR A 170 -1.26 4.16 -11.09
N LEU A 171 -0.01 4.54 -10.78
CA LEU A 171 0.46 4.74 -9.41
C LEU A 171 -0.41 5.74 -8.64
N LEU A 172 -0.75 6.87 -9.27
CA LEU A 172 -1.51 7.95 -8.65
C LEU A 172 -2.96 7.56 -8.35
N LEU A 173 -3.53 6.62 -9.10
CA LEU A 173 -4.85 6.04 -8.87
C LEU A 173 -4.86 5.02 -7.72
N GLY A 174 -3.74 4.33 -7.51
CA GLY A 174 -3.55 3.39 -6.40
C GLY A 174 -3.43 4.06 -5.04
N ASN A 175 -3.54 3.28 -3.97
CA ASN A 175 -3.31 3.76 -2.60
C ASN A 175 -1.80 3.74 -2.26
N SER A 176 -1.43 4.06 -1.02
CA SER A 176 -0.03 4.15 -0.57
C SER A 176 0.74 2.83 -0.60
N SER A 177 0.07 1.67 -0.77
CA SER A 177 0.71 0.36 -0.85
C SER A 177 0.97 -0.12 -2.28
N PHE A 178 0.38 0.54 -3.28
CA PHE A 178 0.60 0.19 -4.69
C PHE A 178 2.08 0.20 -5.14
N PRO A 179 2.96 1.10 -4.65
CA PRO A 179 4.39 1.04 -4.98
C PRO A 179 5.08 -0.30 -4.67
N PHE A 180 4.63 -1.03 -3.65
CA PHE A 180 5.16 -2.37 -3.37
C PHE A 180 4.89 -3.35 -4.52
N CYS A 181 3.69 -3.26 -5.13
CA CYS A 181 3.32 -4.11 -6.25
C CYS A 181 4.14 -3.79 -7.50
N ILE A 182 4.46 -2.50 -7.73
CA ILE A 182 5.38 -2.08 -8.79
C ILE A 182 6.78 -2.67 -8.55
N GLY A 183 7.30 -2.57 -7.33
CA GLY A 183 8.60 -3.14 -6.98
C GLY A 183 8.66 -4.65 -7.24
N VAL A 184 7.63 -5.41 -6.84
CA VAL A 184 7.54 -6.85 -7.11
C VAL A 184 7.42 -7.14 -8.62
N ALA A 185 6.62 -6.36 -9.36
CA ALA A 185 6.47 -6.54 -10.80
C ALA A 185 7.80 -6.33 -11.56
N ILE A 186 8.63 -5.38 -11.12
CA ILE A 186 9.99 -5.17 -11.66
C ILE A 186 10.85 -6.41 -11.36
N LEU A 187 10.85 -6.90 -10.13
CA LEU A 187 11.60 -8.10 -9.74
C LEU A 187 11.16 -9.33 -10.54
N GLN A 188 9.86 -9.50 -10.77
CA GLN A 188 9.31 -10.60 -11.57
C GLN A 188 9.74 -10.56 -13.05
N GLN A 189 9.96 -9.38 -13.62
CA GLN A 189 10.54 -9.28 -14.97
C GLN A 189 12.02 -9.67 -15.01
N LEU A 190 12.74 -9.50 -13.90
CA LEU A 190 14.14 -9.87 -13.76
C LEU A 190 14.35 -11.29 -13.21
N ARG A 191 13.26 -11.97 -12.85
CA ARG A 191 13.24 -13.23 -12.10
C ARG A 191 14.23 -14.27 -12.60
N ASP A 192 14.20 -14.59 -13.89
CA ASP A 192 15.04 -15.64 -14.47
C ASP A 192 16.53 -15.32 -14.31
N ARG A 193 16.90 -14.04 -14.44
CA ARG A 193 18.27 -13.57 -14.21
C ARG A 193 18.63 -13.58 -12.73
N LEU A 194 17.71 -13.21 -11.85
CA LEU A 194 17.96 -13.20 -10.40
C LEU A 194 18.19 -14.61 -9.87
N LEU A 195 17.35 -15.57 -10.26
CA LEU A 195 17.46 -16.98 -9.85
C LEU A 195 18.71 -17.67 -10.39
N ALA A 196 19.21 -17.24 -11.57
CA ALA A 196 20.41 -17.82 -12.17
C ALA A 196 21.72 -17.27 -11.55
N ASN A 197 21.66 -16.23 -10.71
CA ASN A 197 22.82 -15.45 -10.30
C ASN A 197 22.99 -15.41 -8.77
N GLY A 198 24.24 -15.23 -8.33
CA GLY A 198 24.61 -15.01 -6.94
C GLY A 198 24.58 -13.54 -6.53
N PHE A 199 25.08 -13.25 -5.34
CA PHE A 199 25.07 -11.90 -4.77
C PHE A 199 25.76 -10.86 -5.66
N ASN A 200 26.98 -11.15 -6.13
CA ASN A 200 27.79 -10.18 -6.90
C ASN A 200 27.17 -9.88 -8.26
N GLU A 201 26.67 -10.91 -8.95
CA GLU A 201 26.04 -10.78 -10.26
C GLU A 201 24.71 -10.03 -10.16
N CYS A 202 23.96 -10.22 -9.06
CA CYS A 202 22.78 -9.41 -8.76
C CYS A 202 23.13 -7.93 -8.52
N ILE A 203 24.22 -7.61 -7.82
CA ILE A 203 24.67 -6.20 -7.65
C ILE A 203 24.96 -5.56 -9.02
N LEU A 204 25.64 -6.28 -9.91
CA LEU A 204 25.91 -5.81 -11.27
C LEU A 204 24.63 -5.63 -12.09
N LEU A 205 23.69 -6.58 -11.99
CA LEU A 205 22.40 -6.54 -12.66
C LEU A 205 21.58 -5.28 -12.32
N PHE A 206 21.62 -4.83 -11.07
CA PHE A 206 20.89 -3.62 -10.66
C PHE A 206 21.66 -2.33 -10.92
N SER A 207 22.98 -2.41 -11.07
CA SER A 207 23.81 -1.26 -11.46
C SER A 207 23.58 -0.89 -12.93
N ASP A 208 23.32 -1.88 -13.78
CA ASP A 208 22.95 -1.71 -15.19
C ASP A 208 21.60 -2.42 -15.45
N LEU A 209 20.53 -1.77 -14.97
CA LEU A 209 19.19 -2.37 -14.97
C LEU A 209 18.74 -2.68 -16.40
N PRO A 210 18.37 -3.93 -16.71
CA PRO A 210 17.85 -4.29 -18.03
C PRO A 210 16.59 -3.51 -18.37
N GLU A 211 16.26 -3.45 -19.66
CA GLU A 211 15.06 -2.77 -20.09
C GLU A 211 13.81 -3.42 -19.46
N ILE A 212 13.06 -2.63 -18.72
CA ILE A 212 11.76 -3.01 -18.14
C ILE A 212 10.64 -2.61 -19.10
N ASP A 213 9.75 -3.55 -19.36
CA ASP A 213 8.47 -3.32 -20.05
C ASP A 213 7.47 -2.72 -19.05
N ILE A 214 7.12 -1.45 -19.28
CA ILE A 214 6.23 -0.71 -18.38
C ILE A 214 4.78 -1.16 -18.52
N GLU A 215 4.33 -1.55 -19.70
CA GLU A 215 2.95 -2.02 -19.90
C GLU A 215 2.74 -3.33 -19.14
N ARG A 216 3.70 -4.25 -19.27
CA ARG A 216 3.74 -5.47 -18.46
C ARG A 216 3.82 -5.15 -16.97
N CYS A 217 4.69 -4.21 -16.58
CA CYS A 217 4.86 -3.80 -15.18
C CYS A 217 3.54 -3.31 -14.57
N VAL A 218 2.82 -2.43 -15.27
CA VAL A 218 1.52 -1.90 -14.83
C VAL A 218 0.50 -3.02 -14.68
N ARG A 219 0.37 -3.88 -15.70
CA ARG A 219 -0.58 -5.00 -15.68
C ARG A 219 -0.33 -5.96 -14.52
N GLU A 220 0.93 -6.37 -14.31
CA GLU A 220 1.28 -7.26 -13.21
C GLU A 220 1.10 -6.57 -11.85
N SER A 221 1.45 -5.28 -11.73
CA SER A 221 1.25 -4.52 -10.48
C SER A 221 -0.21 -4.50 -10.05
N ILE A 222 -1.14 -4.31 -10.98
CA ILE A 222 -2.59 -4.35 -10.70
C ILE A 222 -3.02 -5.76 -10.26
N ASN A 223 -2.54 -6.80 -10.95
CA ASN A 223 -2.84 -8.19 -10.59
C ASN A 223 -2.34 -8.52 -9.16
N LEU A 224 -1.09 -8.20 -8.86
CA LEU A 224 -0.48 -8.36 -7.53
C LEU A 224 -1.29 -7.61 -6.46
N PHE A 225 -1.66 -6.36 -6.76
CA PHE A 225 -2.47 -5.54 -5.86
C PHE A 225 -3.83 -6.17 -5.55
N CYS A 226 -4.52 -6.72 -6.55
CA CYS A 226 -5.82 -7.40 -6.37
C CYS A 226 -5.76 -8.68 -5.52
N TRP A 227 -4.59 -9.30 -5.42
CA TRP A 227 -4.36 -10.49 -4.58
C TRP A 227 -3.79 -10.18 -3.20
N THR A 228 -3.40 -8.93 -2.94
CA THR A 228 -2.79 -8.53 -1.68
C THR A 228 -3.88 -8.04 -0.72
N PRO A 229 -4.09 -8.70 0.43
CA PRO A 229 -4.95 -8.16 1.48
C PRO A 229 -4.42 -6.80 1.93
N LYS A 230 -5.29 -5.81 2.14
CA LYS A 230 -4.85 -4.44 2.44
C LYS A 230 -3.99 -4.36 3.69
N SER A 231 -4.42 -5.04 4.74
CA SER A 231 -3.74 -5.11 6.03
C SER A 231 -2.38 -5.81 5.97
N ALA A 232 -2.11 -6.61 4.93
CA ALA A 232 -0.79 -7.22 4.69
C ALA A 232 0.30 -6.16 4.44
N THR A 233 -0.09 -4.98 3.97
CA THR A 233 0.81 -3.84 3.72
C THR A 233 0.77 -2.79 4.83
N TYR A 234 0.24 -3.15 6.01
CA TYR A 234 0.17 -2.27 7.17
C TYR A 234 1.56 -1.74 7.56
N ARG A 235 1.62 -0.44 7.84
CA ARG A 235 2.81 0.26 8.33
C ARG A 235 2.43 1.17 9.48
N GLN A 236 3.18 1.13 10.57
CA GLN A 236 2.99 2.00 11.73
C GLN A 236 3.39 3.45 11.39
N HIS A 237 4.36 3.62 10.49
CA HIS A 237 4.87 4.93 10.07
C HIS A 237 4.23 5.44 8.78
N ALA A 238 3.07 4.92 8.38
CA ALA A 238 2.28 5.50 7.29
C ALA A 238 1.53 6.77 7.75
N GLN A 239 1.00 7.53 6.78
CA GLN A 239 0.20 8.72 7.08
C GLN A 239 -1.02 8.35 7.94
N PRO A 240 -1.24 8.99 9.10
CA PRO A 240 -2.44 8.77 9.90
C PRO A 240 -3.67 9.36 9.19
N PRO A 241 -4.88 8.86 9.52
CA PRO A 241 -6.12 9.40 8.96
C PRO A 241 -6.24 10.89 9.25
N ARG A 242 -6.66 11.67 8.25
CA ARG A 242 -6.89 13.11 8.42
C ARG A 242 -8.11 13.33 9.34
N PRO A 243 -8.04 14.27 10.29
CA PRO A 243 -9.20 14.61 11.12
C PRO A 243 -10.35 15.15 10.25
N ALA A 244 -11.58 14.83 10.63
CA ALA A 244 -12.80 15.06 9.83
C ALA A 244 -13.14 16.54 9.52
N ASN A 245 -12.40 17.50 10.06
CA ASN A 245 -12.69 18.94 9.94
C ASN A 245 -12.34 19.56 8.57
N ASP A 246 -11.64 18.84 7.68
CA ASP A 246 -11.26 19.32 6.34
C ASP A 246 -12.11 18.70 5.20
N ASN A 247 -13.30 18.18 5.51
CA ASN A 247 -14.22 17.66 4.49
C ASN A 247 -14.85 18.79 3.66
N ASN A 248 -14.07 19.38 2.75
CA ASN A 248 -14.64 20.03 1.58
C ASN A 248 -15.45 18.97 0.82
N GLY A 249 -16.77 19.17 0.76
CA GLY A 249 -17.82 18.22 0.36
C GLY A 249 -17.79 17.67 -1.07
N PHE A 250 -16.64 17.17 -1.54
CA PHE A 250 -16.62 16.16 -2.59
C PHE A 250 -16.94 14.82 -1.96
N ASN A 251 -18.15 14.32 -2.21
CA ASN A 251 -18.52 12.93 -1.98
C ASN A 251 -17.52 12.02 -2.70
N LYS A 252 -16.40 11.67 -2.04
CA LYS A 252 -15.49 10.63 -2.50
C LYS A 252 -16.27 9.33 -2.42
N THR A 253 -16.83 8.90 -3.54
CA THR A 253 -17.07 7.48 -3.80
C THR A 253 -15.71 6.79 -3.95
N SER A 254 -14.92 6.74 -2.86
CA SER A 254 -13.64 6.06 -2.86
C SER A 254 -13.92 4.57 -2.95
N SER A 255 -13.49 3.96 -4.05
CA SER A 255 -13.49 2.51 -4.19
C SER A 255 -12.66 1.91 -3.06
N TYR A 256 -13.06 0.73 -2.55
CA TYR A 256 -12.29 0.02 -1.54
C TYR A 256 -10.80 -0.05 -1.95
N TYR A 257 -10.50 -0.31 -3.21
CA TYR A 257 -9.12 -0.39 -3.72
C TYR A 257 -8.30 0.92 -3.66
N CYS A 258 -8.94 2.09 -3.56
CA CYS A 258 -8.27 3.40 -3.56
C CYS A 258 -8.03 3.95 -2.14
N THR A 259 -8.74 3.41 -1.14
CA THR A 259 -8.63 3.84 0.25
C THR A 259 -7.47 3.16 0.96
N ASP A 260 -6.64 3.94 1.65
CA ASP A 260 -5.55 3.47 2.50
C ASP A 260 -6.07 2.73 3.72
N TYR A 261 -5.31 1.73 4.21
CA TYR A 261 -5.73 0.97 5.40
C TYR A 261 -5.88 1.86 6.63
N GLN A 262 -5.01 2.85 6.78
CA GLN A 262 -4.99 3.80 7.90
C GLN A 262 -6.23 4.71 7.92
N GLU A 263 -6.93 4.88 6.80
CA GLU A 263 -8.19 5.63 6.72
C GLU A 263 -9.41 4.83 7.19
N LEU A 264 -9.27 3.51 7.38
CA LEU A 264 -10.36 2.67 7.87
C LEU A 264 -10.59 2.90 9.38
N PRO A 265 -11.83 2.76 9.88
CA PRO A 265 -12.11 2.83 11.30
C PRO A 265 -11.28 1.80 12.06
N LYS A 266 -10.55 2.24 13.09
CA LYS A 266 -9.82 1.33 13.97
C LYS A 266 -10.81 0.61 14.89
N THR A 267 -10.82 -0.70 14.82
CA THR A 267 -11.62 -1.57 15.69
C THR A 267 -10.71 -2.57 16.41
N ASP A 268 -11.24 -3.34 17.36
CA ASP A 268 -10.51 -4.42 18.04
C ASP A 268 -10.04 -5.54 17.08
N LEU A 269 -10.57 -5.56 15.84
CA LEU A 269 -10.20 -6.51 14.80
C LEU A 269 -9.03 -6.04 13.93
N SER A 270 -8.65 -4.76 14.05
CA SER A 270 -7.65 -4.10 13.20
C SER A 270 -6.23 -4.54 13.52
N ARG A 271 -5.28 -4.28 12.61
CA ARG A 271 -3.85 -4.55 12.84
C ARG A 271 -3.31 -3.74 14.00
N GLU A 272 -2.53 -4.40 14.85
CA GLU A 272 -1.73 -3.74 15.87
C GLU A 272 -0.30 -3.46 15.37
N PRO A 273 0.35 -2.38 15.87
CA PRO A 273 1.76 -2.13 15.61
C PRO A 273 2.63 -3.30 16.07
N VAL A 274 3.62 -3.65 15.25
CA VAL A 274 4.58 -4.72 15.53
C VAL A 274 5.95 -4.08 15.71
N ARG A 275 6.72 -4.55 16.70
CA ARG A 275 8.10 -4.08 16.88
C ARG A 275 8.91 -4.45 15.65
N LEU A 276 9.79 -3.55 15.22
CA LEU A 276 10.60 -3.75 14.00
C LEU A 276 11.44 -5.04 14.04
N SER A 277 11.94 -5.44 15.22
CA SER A 277 12.66 -6.70 15.39
C SER A 277 11.80 -7.92 15.08
N ASP A 278 10.55 -7.91 15.53
CA ASP A 278 9.61 -9.01 15.33
C ASP A 278 9.14 -9.03 13.86
N LEU A 279 8.90 -7.85 13.27
CA LEU A 279 8.56 -7.72 11.85
C LEU A 279 9.68 -8.25 10.95
N LYS A 280 10.96 -7.95 11.26
CA LYS A 280 12.12 -8.46 10.52
C LYS A 280 12.34 -9.96 10.67
N ALA A 281 11.88 -10.55 11.77
CA ALA A 281 11.96 -11.99 11.98
C ALA A 281 10.86 -12.76 11.23
N GLU A 282 9.83 -12.08 10.71
CA GLU A 282 8.70 -12.69 10.01
C GLU A 282 8.85 -12.59 8.49
N VAL A 283 8.78 -13.74 7.80
CA VAL A 283 8.86 -13.81 6.34
C VAL A 283 7.51 -13.50 5.68
N SER A 284 6.40 -13.88 6.32
CA SER A 284 5.05 -13.70 5.79
C SER A 284 4.37 -12.48 6.42
N PRO A 285 3.56 -11.72 5.65
CA PRO A 285 2.82 -10.59 6.19
C PRO A 285 1.69 -11.04 7.12
N ARG A 286 1.29 -10.15 8.03
CA ARG A 286 0.11 -10.31 8.88
C ARG A 286 -1.11 -9.64 8.28
N ILE A 287 -2.28 -10.27 8.41
CA ILE A 287 -3.57 -9.67 8.03
C ILE A 287 -4.45 -9.41 9.25
N SER A 288 -5.34 -8.44 9.15
CA SER A 288 -6.33 -8.13 10.18
C SER A 288 -7.48 -9.13 10.18
N ALA A 289 -8.23 -9.18 11.29
CA ALA A 289 -9.43 -10.00 11.35
C ALA A 289 -10.54 -9.46 10.43
N GLU A 290 -10.64 -8.15 10.17
CA GLU A 290 -11.62 -7.62 9.19
C GLU A 290 -11.30 -8.04 7.75
N ASP A 291 -10.02 -8.05 7.36
CA ASP A 291 -9.61 -8.54 6.05
C ASP A 291 -9.90 -10.03 5.92
N LEU A 292 -9.63 -10.82 6.96
CA LEU A 292 -9.97 -12.25 6.99
C LEU A 292 -11.49 -12.47 6.82
N ILE A 293 -12.32 -11.76 7.58
CA ILE A 293 -13.78 -11.84 7.50
C ILE A 293 -14.27 -11.46 6.10
N SER A 294 -13.72 -10.39 5.53
CA SER A 294 -14.07 -9.89 4.20
C SER A 294 -13.67 -10.88 3.09
N LEU A 295 -12.50 -11.52 3.22
CA LEU A 295 -11.98 -12.49 2.26
C LEU A 295 -12.72 -13.84 2.33
N CYS A 296 -13.11 -14.26 3.52
CA CYS A 296 -13.90 -15.48 3.73
C CYS A 296 -15.41 -15.26 3.48
N GLU A 297 -15.85 -14.03 3.20
CA GLU A 297 -17.26 -13.66 3.04
C GLU A 297 -18.14 -14.09 4.24
N LEU A 298 -17.58 -14.07 5.46
CA LEU A 298 -18.25 -14.58 6.67
C LEU A 298 -19.39 -13.67 7.18
N THR A 299 -19.63 -12.53 6.53
CA THR A 299 -20.74 -11.64 6.89
C THR A 299 -22.04 -12.04 6.19
N GLY A 300 -23.09 -12.29 6.98
CA GLY A 300 -24.45 -12.34 6.45
C GLY A 300 -24.87 -10.97 5.89
N LEU A 301 -25.34 -10.95 4.63
CA LEU A 301 -26.17 -9.91 4.00
C LEU A 301 -26.04 -8.47 4.55
N SER A 302 -24.85 -7.89 4.65
CA SER A 302 -24.66 -6.42 4.60
C SER A 302 -23.17 -6.06 4.62
N HIS A 303 -22.80 -5.14 3.71
CA HIS A 303 -21.53 -4.42 3.66
C HIS A 303 -20.27 -5.06 3.04
N SER A 304 -20.38 -6.05 2.16
CA SER A 304 -19.31 -6.29 1.19
C SER A 304 -19.44 -5.32 0.00
N LYS A 305 -18.53 -4.33 -0.07
CA LYS A 305 -18.23 -3.56 -1.29
C LYS A 305 -16.99 -4.13 -2.01
N THR A 306 -16.79 -5.45 -2.02
CA THR A 306 -15.85 -6.04 -2.99
C THR A 306 -16.60 -6.25 -4.32
N PRO A 307 -16.15 -5.66 -5.44
CA PRO A 307 -16.80 -5.81 -6.75
C PRO A 307 -16.33 -7.09 -7.45
N THR A 308 -16.21 -8.20 -6.74
CA THR A 308 -16.17 -9.51 -7.40
C THR A 308 -17.58 -10.06 -7.38
N LYS A 309 -18.36 -9.66 -8.38
CA LYS A 309 -19.62 -10.30 -8.78
C LYS A 309 -19.37 -11.81 -8.77
N LYS A 310 -20.01 -12.55 -7.85
CA LYS A 310 -19.99 -14.02 -7.86
C LYS A 310 -20.53 -14.51 -9.21
N THR A 311 -19.69 -15.16 -10.00
CA THR A 311 -20.13 -16.30 -10.81
C THR A 311 -20.27 -17.48 -9.84
N LYS A 312 -21.42 -18.13 -9.80
CA LYS A 312 -21.85 -19.11 -8.78
C LYS A 312 -20.99 -20.40 -8.68
N SER A 313 -19.80 -20.49 -9.29
CA SER A 313 -19.04 -21.75 -9.38
C SER A 313 -17.52 -21.67 -9.15
N SER A 314 -16.95 -20.56 -8.66
CA SER A 314 -15.50 -20.52 -8.40
C SER A 314 -15.16 -20.93 -6.97
N LYS A 315 -14.19 -21.84 -6.80
CA LYS A 315 -13.56 -22.17 -5.50
C LYS A 315 -13.18 -20.88 -4.72
N PRO A 316 -13.22 -20.89 -3.37
CA PRO A 316 -12.97 -19.70 -2.55
C PRO A 316 -11.53 -19.19 -2.70
N LYS A 317 -11.32 -17.87 -2.74
CA LYS A 317 -10.01 -17.23 -2.97
C LYS A 317 -9.02 -17.40 -1.80
N ILE A 318 -9.49 -17.95 -0.70
CA ILE A 318 -8.78 -18.05 0.58
C ILE A 318 -8.94 -19.46 1.16
N LEU A 319 -7.91 -19.92 1.87
CA LEU A 319 -7.94 -21.08 2.74
C LEU A 319 -7.40 -20.68 4.11
N VAL A 320 -8.16 -21.00 5.16
CA VAL A 320 -7.70 -20.83 6.54
C VAL A 320 -7.11 -22.14 7.02
N VAL A 321 -5.86 -22.10 7.48
CA VAL A 321 -5.13 -23.22 8.05
C VAL A 321 -5.00 -22.99 9.55
N ASP A 322 -5.80 -23.69 10.33
CA ASP A 322 -5.76 -23.63 11.78
C ASP A 322 -4.73 -24.65 12.30
N ILE A 323 -3.66 -24.16 12.90
CA ILE A 323 -2.55 -24.97 13.38
C ILE A 323 -2.63 -25.33 14.87
N ARG A 324 -3.78 -25.03 15.51
CA ARG A 324 -4.05 -25.43 16.90
C ARG A 324 -4.27 -26.94 17.00
N SER A 325 -4.32 -27.44 18.24
CA SER A 325 -4.69 -28.84 18.49
C SER A 325 -6.10 -29.13 17.97
N GLY A 326 -6.39 -30.39 17.64
CA GLY A 326 -7.72 -30.80 17.23
C GLY A 326 -8.79 -30.52 18.29
N GLU A 327 -8.43 -30.59 19.58
CA GLU A 327 -9.31 -30.22 20.68
C GLU A 327 -9.72 -28.73 20.61
N ASP A 328 -8.75 -27.83 20.46
CA ASP A 328 -9.03 -26.39 20.39
C ASP A 328 -9.77 -26.00 19.11
N PHE A 329 -9.52 -26.71 18.01
CA PHE A 329 -10.27 -26.58 16.76
C PHE A 329 -11.73 -26.98 16.95
N ASN A 330 -11.98 -28.11 17.61
CA ASN A 330 -13.33 -28.61 17.90
C ASN A 330 -14.08 -27.74 18.92
N ARG A 331 -13.39 -27.00 19.78
CA ARG A 331 -14.01 -26.01 20.68
C ARG A 331 -14.52 -24.76 19.95
N GLY A 332 -14.10 -24.55 18.71
CA GLY A 332 -14.52 -23.43 17.88
C GLY A 332 -13.45 -23.06 16.85
N HIS A 333 -13.81 -23.03 15.58
CA HIS A 333 -12.92 -22.72 14.46
C HIS A 333 -13.60 -21.82 13.43
N ILE A 334 -12.85 -21.28 12.49
CA ILE A 334 -13.40 -20.46 11.40
C ILE A 334 -14.07 -21.38 10.36
N SER A 335 -15.25 -21.01 9.84
CA SER A 335 -15.93 -21.82 8.82
C SER A 335 -15.00 -22.12 7.64
N ASP A 336 -15.10 -23.34 7.10
CA ASP A 336 -14.32 -23.83 5.94
C ASP A 336 -12.80 -23.84 6.14
N SER A 337 -12.33 -23.67 7.39
CA SER A 337 -10.92 -23.87 7.74
C SER A 337 -10.55 -25.35 7.81
N ILE A 338 -9.27 -25.64 7.55
CA ILE A 338 -8.70 -26.97 7.78
C ILE A 338 -7.84 -26.96 9.04
N ASN A 339 -7.81 -28.08 9.77
CA ASN A 339 -6.94 -28.24 10.91
C ASN A 339 -5.66 -28.99 10.52
N ILE A 340 -4.50 -28.37 10.72
CA ILE A 340 -3.18 -29.00 10.57
C ILE A 340 -2.37 -28.69 11.85
N PRO A 341 -2.55 -29.48 12.93
CA PRO A 341 -1.90 -29.20 14.20
C PRO A 341 -0.39 -29.07 14.06
N TYR A 342 0.19 -27.99 14.62
CA TYR A 342 1.62 -27.70 14.50
C TYR A 342 2.50 -28.88 14.96
N SER A 343 2.08 -29.57 16.03
CA SER A 343 2.81 -30.70 16.62
C SER A 343 2.94 -31.92 15.72
N THR A 344 2.09 -32.06 14.70
CA THR A 344 2.09 -33.21 13.77
C THR A 344 2.28 -32.79 12.32
N ALA A 345 2.49 -31.49 12.07
CA ALA A 345 2.60 -30.95 10.73
C ALA A 345 3.94 -31.22 10.06
N PHE A 346 5.01 -31.31 10.87
CA PHE A 346 6.39 -31.44 10.40
C PHE A 346 7.01 -32.75 10.86
N GLY A 347 7.72 -33.41 9.94
CA GLY A 347 8.55 -34.56 10.22
C GLY A 347 9.88 -34.17 10.87
N PRO A 348 10.74 -35.16 11.19
CA PRO A 348 12.02 -34.92 11.86
C PRO A 348 13.00 -34.07 11.03
N GLU A 349 12.88 -34.04 9.70
CA GLU A 349 13.72 -33.23 8.81
C GLU A 349 13.05 -31.89 8.41
N GLY A 350 11.93 -31.53 9.08
CA GLY A 350 11.20 -30.29 8.82
C GLY A 350 10.29 -30.33 7.57
N GLU A 351 10.13 -31.50 6.97
CA GLU A 351 9.23 -31.75 5.85
C GLU A 351 7.76 -31.81 6.29
N LEU A 352 6.85 -31.37 5.43
CA LEU A 352 5.41 -31.42 5.73
C LEU A 352 4.91 -32.87 5.65
N VAL A 353 4.38 -33.38 6.77
CA VAL A 353 3.83 -34.74 6.85
C VAL A 353 2.56 -34.83 6.00
N GLN A 354 2.50 -35.83 5.12
CA GLN A 354 1.36 -36.02 4.23
C GLN A 354 0.13 -36.49 5.01
N CYS A 355 -0.99 -35.77 4.85
CA CYS A 355 -2.29 -36.11 5.42
C CYS A 355 -3.43 -35.59 4.54
N GLY A 356 -4.68 -35.94 4.84
CA GLY A 356 -5.86 -35.48 4.08
C GLY A 356 -5.95 -33.95 4.00
N ALA A 357 -5.65 -33.24 5.10
CA ALA A 357 -5.63 -31.78 5.13
C ALA A 357 -4.51 -31.19 4.25
N MET A 358 -3.37 -31.88 4.10
CA MET A 358 -2.28 -31.47 3.20
C MET A 358 -2.71 -31.54 1.73
N THR A 359 -3.51 -32.54 1.36
CA THR A 359 -4.08 -32.64 0.00
C THR A 359 -4.98 -31.46 -0.30
N THR A 360 -5.80 -31.04 0.67
CA THR A 360 -6.60 -29.81 0.57
C THR A 360 -5.71 -28.59 0.43
N LEU A 361 -4.67 -28.43 1.26
CA LEU A 361 -3.73 -27.32 1.18
C LEU A 361 -3.08 -27.21 -0.21
N GLN A 362 -2.60 -28.32 -0.77
CA GLN A 362 -2.03 -28.38 -2.12
C GLN A 362 -3.04 -27.95 -3.19
N SER A 363 -4.31 -28.34 -3.06
CA SER A 363 -5.37 -27.94 -4.01
C SER A 363 -5.68 -26.43 -4.01
N PHE A 364 -5.21 -25.71 -2.98
CA PHE A 364 -5.30 -24.27 -2.82
C PHE A 364 -3.99 -23.53 -3.14
N LYS A 365 -2.94 -24.21 -3.62
CA LYS A 365 -1.70 -23.55 -4.01
C LYS A 365 -1.98 -22.43 -5.03
N GLY A 366 -1.44 -21.23 -4.79
CA GLY A 366 -1.73 -20.03 -5.58
C GLY A 366 -2.94 -19.22 -5.08
N ARG A 367 -3.67 -19.65 -4.06
CA ARG A 367 -4.70 -18.85 -3.37
C ARG A 367 -4.13 -18.25 -2.08
N VAL A 368 -4.87 -17.33 -1.46
CA VAL A 368 -4.45 -16.76 -0.17
C VAL A 368 -4.56 -17.84 0.90
N ILE A 369 -3.48 -18.09 1.62
CA ILE A 369 -3.43 -19.03 2.75
C ILE A 369 -3.26 -18.21 4.01
N VAL A 370 -4.18 -18.35 4.97
CA VAL A 370 -4.11 -17.67 6.27
C VAL A 370 -3.84 -18.68 7.35
N VAL A 371 -2.67 -18.59 7.98
CA VAL A 371 -2.29 -19.44 9.11
C VAL A 371 -2.83 -18.83 10.40
N VAL A 372 -3.57 -19.64 11.17
CA VAL A 372 -4.24 -19.22 12.41
C VAL A 372 -3.76 -20.10 13.57
N SER A 373 -3.44 -19.45 14.69
CA SER A 373 -3.00 -20.13 15.92
C SER A 373 -3.41 -19.31 17.16
N HIS A 374 -3.07 -19.80 18.36
CA HIS A 374 -3.14 -18.99 19.58
C HIS A 374 -1.94 -18.03 19.70
N ALA A 375 -0.74 -18.51 19.38
CA ALA A 375 0.51 -17.79 19.54
C ALA A 375 1.10 -17.41 18.17
N VAL A 376 1.20 -16.11 17.90
CA VAL A 376 1.65 -15.60 16.59
C VAL A 376 3.02 -16.18 16.18
N LYS A 377 3.92 -16.44 17.13
CA LYS A 377 5.22 -17.07 16.87
C LYS A 377 5.10 -18.45 16.19
N SER A 378 4.17 -19.30 16.63
CA SER A 378 3.98 -20.61 16.00
C SER A 378 3.41 -20.47 14.59
N ALA A 379 2.51 -19.50 14.37
CA ALA A 379 1.99 -19.21 13.05
C ALA A 379 3.07 -18.66 12.10
N ALA A 380 3.95 -17.79 12.59
CA ALA A 380 5.06 -17.23 11.84
C ALA A 380 6.05 -18.32 11.39
N ILE A 381 6.44 -19.23 12.30
CA ILE A 381 7.33 -20.36 11.96
C ILE A 381 6.67 -21.28 10.94
N PHE A 382 5.39 -21.64 11.15
CA PHE A 382 4.67 -22.47 10.20
C PHE A 382 4.57 -21.82 8.80
N ALA A 383 4.29 -20.51 8.75
CA ALA A 383 4.24 -19.75 7.52
C ALA A 383 5.61 -19.68 6.82
N GLU A 384 6.70 -19.51 7.57
CA GLU A 384 8.07 -19.57 7.05
C GLU A 384 8.34 -20.91 6.37
N HIS A 385 7.94 -22.03 6.97
CA HIS A 385 8.08 -23.35 6.33
C HIS A 385 7.27 -23.45 5.02
N LEU A 386 6.03 -22.96 4.99
CA LEU A 386 5.24 -22.92 3.75
C LEU A 386 5.91 -22.09 2.65
N VAL A 387 6.49 -20.95 3.01
CA VAL A 387 7.22 -20.10 2.06
C VAL A 387 8.49 -20.82 1.56
N LYS A 388 9.24 -21.50 2.44
CA LYS A 388 10.41 -22.32 2.07
C LYS A 388 10.07 -23.40 1.04
N VAL A 389 8.93 -24.08 1.20
CA VAL A 389 8.44 -25.05 0.20
C VAL A 389 7.64 -24.41 -0.95
N CYS A 390 7.84 -23.11 -1.19
CA CYS A 390 7.33 -22.34 -2.32
C CYS A 390 5.79 -22.32 -2.42
N TYR A 391 5.09 -22.19 -1.29
CA TYR A 391 3.69 -21.77 -1.29
C TYR A 391 3.60 -20.25 -1.36
N PRO A 392 2.98 -19.70 -2.43
CA PRO A 392 2.74 -18.27 -2.51
C PRO A 392 1.54 -17.89 -1.64
N ARG A 393 1.43 -16.59 -1.36
CA ARG A 393 0.28 -15.91 -0.73
C ARG A 393 -0.03 -16.41 0.68
N VAL A 394 1.00 -16.80 1.41
CA VAL A 394 0.91 -17.19 2.82
C VAL A 394 0.92 -15.94 3.68
N CYS A 395 -0.02 -15.84 4.60
CA CYS A 395 -0.10 -14.77 5.59
C CYS A 395 -0.58 -15.32 6.94
N ILE A 396 -0.38 -14.53 7.98
CA ILE A 396 -0.71 -14.90 9.37
C ILE A 396 -1.80 -14.01 9.91
N LEU A 397 -2.75 -14.58 10.65
CA LEU A 397 -3.78 -13.79 11.33
C LEU A 397 -3.16 -13.02 12.51
N ASP A 398 -3.21 -11.69 12.46
CA ASP A 398 -2.80 -10.85 13.56
C ASP A 398 -3.64 -11.13 14.81
N GLY A 399 -3.01 -11.21 15.98
CA GLY A 399 -3.68 -11.57 17.25
C GLY A 399 -4.22 -13.00 17.34
N GLY A 400 -4.04 -13.82 16.29
CA GLY A 400 -4.46 -15.22 16.27
C GLY A 400 -5.97 -15.42 16.40
N ILE A 401 -6.39 -16.65 16.74
CA ILE A 401 -7.82 -17.00 16.84
C ILE A 401 -8.57 -16.18 17.90
N ASN A 402 -7.87 -15.66 18.90
CA ASN A 402 -8.48 -14.87 19.98
C ASN A 402 -9.12 -13.59 19.46
N LYS A 403 -8.56 -12.96 18.41
CA LYS A 403 -9.17 -11.80 17.75
C LYS A 403 -10.52 -12.11 17.12
N MET A 404 -10.78 -13.38 16.76
CA MET A 404 -12.05 -13.81 16.18
C MET A 404 -13.12 -14.12 17.23
N LYS A 405 -12.76 -14.39 18.49
CA LYS A 405 -13.72 -14.79 19.54
C LYS A 405 -14.85 -13.77 19.78
N PRO A 406 -14.59 -12.46 19.89
CA PRO A 406 -15.64 -11.46 20.14
C PRO A 406 -16.65 -11.33 18.99
N THR A 407 -16.30 -11.81 17.79
CA THR A 407 -17.15 -11.66 16.59
C THR A 407 -18.34 -12.62 16.57
N GLY A 408 -18.28 -13.72 17.33
CA GLY A 408 -19.28 -14.79 17.27
C GLY A 408 -19.27 -15.60 15.97
N LEU A 409 -18.28 -15.41 15.09
CA LEU A 409 -18.18 -16.08 13.78
C LEU A 409 -17.46 -17.45 13.83
N LEU A 410 -17.21 -17.98 15.02
CA LEU A 410 -16.60 -19.30 15.19
C LEU A 410 -17.66 -20.40 15.11
N THR A 411 -17.40 -21.38 14.26
CA THR A 411 -18.20 -22.59 14.12
C THR A 411 -17.79 -23.60 15.18
N VAL A 412 -18.77 -24.13 15.92
CA VAL A 412 -18.59 -25.23 16.86
C VAL A 412 -19.26 -26.47 16.25
N PRO A 413 -18.55 -27.60 16.06
CA PRO A 413 -19.16 -28.84 15.61
C PRO A 413 -20.31 -29.22 16.54
N SER A 414 -21.48 -29.56 15.98
CA SER A 414 -22.55 -30.14 16.79
C SER A 414 -22.06 -31.44 17.42
N PRO A 415 -22.32 -31.70 18.71
CA PRO A 415 -22.03 -33.00 19.30
C PRO A 415 -22.74 -34.06 18.47
N GLN A 416 -21.99 -35.01 17.91
CA GLN A 416 -22.57 -36.19 17.29
C GLN A 416 -23.32 -36.93 18.40
N ILE A 417 -24.65 -36.88 18.38
CA ILE A 417 -25.54 -37.61 19.30
C ILE A 417 -25.51 -39.09 18.94
#